data_AF-A0A3C1PQU2-F1
#
_entry.id   AF-A0A3C1PQU2-F1
#
_cell.length_a   1.000
_cell.length_b   1.000
_cell.length_c   1.000
_cell.angle_alpha   90.00
_cell.angle_beta   90.00
_cell.angle_gamma   90.00
#
_symmetry.space_group_name_H-M   'P 1'
#
loop_
_entity.id
_entity.type
_entity.pdbx_description
1 polymer ?
#
loop_
_entity_poly.entity_id
_entity_poly.type
_entity_poly.pdbx_seq_one_letter_code
_entity_poly.pdbx_strand_id
1 'polypeptide(L)' 'MKNLFLTAIAFIALAFASQAQPFAIGDKVGGGVVYHITDAGMHGLIAATKDHGKLRQSEAATFVNDTSK' A
#
# COMPACT_ATOMS: atom_id res chain seq x y z
N MET A 1 -17.64 -41.24 0.60
CA MET A 1 -16.38 -40.76 1.23
C MET A 1 -15.53 -39.86 0.33
N LYS A 2 -15.41 -40.13 -0.99
CA LYS A 2 -14.66 -39.25 -1.93
C LYS A 2 -15.15 -37.80 -1.95
N ASN A 3 -16.47 -37.58 -1.92
CA ASN A 3 -17.10 -36.26 -2.05
C ASN A 3 -16.85 -35.36 -0.82
N LEU A 4 -16.65 -35.98 0.35
CA LEU A 4 -16.32 -35.28 1.60
C LEU A 4 -14.85 -34.82 1.61
N PHE A 5 -13.98 -35.59 0.97
CA PHE A 5 -12.55 -35.27 0.85
C PHE A 5 -12.31 -34.12 -0.14
N LEU A 6 -13.02 -34.13 -1.28
CA LEU A 6 -12.97 -33.05 -2.29
C LEU A 6 -13.49 -31.71 -1.75
N THR A 7 -14.56 -31.74 -0.95
CA THR A 7 -15.10 -30.52 -0.32
C THR A 7 -14.14 -29.95 0.72
N ALA A 8 -13.52 -30.79 1.56
CA ALA A 8 -12.50 -30.33 2.49
C ALA A 8 -11.30 -29.67 1.78
N ILE A 9 -10.82 -30.25 0.67
CA ILE A 9 -9.73 -29.66 -0.13
C ILE A 9 -10.15 -28.30 -0.72
N ALA A 10 -11.38 -28.18 -1.23
CA ALA A 10 -11.88 -26.92 -1.78
C ALA A 10 -11.98 -25.81 -0.71
N PHE A 11 -12.43 -26.14 0.50
CA PHE A 11 -12.47 -25.20 1.63
C PHE A 11 -11.08 -24.73 2.05
N ILE A 12 -10.11 -25.65 2.09
CA ILE A 12 -8.72 -25.35 2.42
C ILE A 12 -8.10 -24.43 1.37
N ALA A 13 -8.27 -24.74 0.07
CA ALA A 13 -7.77 -23.89 -1.01
C ALA A 13 -8.38 -22.47 -0.98
N LEU A 14 -9.67 -22.34 -0.63
CA LEU A 14 -10.33 -21.05 -0.49
C LEU A 14 -9.80 -20.23 0.69
N ALA A 15 -9.48 -20.87 1.82
CA ALA A 15 -8.91 -20.19 2.99
C ALA A 15 -7.50 -19.65 2.73
N PHE A 16 -6.69 -20.34 1.91
CA PHE A 16 -5.35 -19.87 1.54
C PHE A 16 -5.35 -18.78 0.47
N ALA A 17 -6.39 -18.67 -0.36
CA ALA A 17 -6.49 -17.62 -1.38
C ALA A 17 -6.62 -16.20 -0.79
N SER A 18 -7.04 -16.07 0.48
CA SER A 18 -7.35 -14.78 1.11
C SER A 18 -6.23 -14.20 1.99
N GLN A 19 -5.03 -14.80 2.03
CA GLN A 19 -3.94 -14.31 2.88
C GLN A 19 -3.11 -13.19 2.21
N ALA A 20 -3.74 -12.12 1.74
CA ALA A 20 -3.02 -10.87 1.55
C ALA A 20 -2.81 -10.25 2.94
N GLN A 21 -1.57 -10.20 3.44
CA GLN A 21 -1.26 -9.46 4.66
C GLN A 21 -1.51 -7.98 4.38
N PRO A 22 -2.45 -7.32 5.06
CA PRO A 22 -2.68 -5.89 4.85
C PRO A 22 -1.46 -5.12 5.35
N PHE A 23 -0.91 -4.23 4.52
CA PHE A 23 0.09 -3.27 4.97
C PHE A 23 -0.56 -2.26 5.92
N ALA A 24 0.19 -1.76 6.90
CA ALA A 24 -0.19 -0.69 7.79
C ALA A 24 0.62 0.59 7.53
N ILE A 25 0.04 1.76 7.85
CA ILE A 25 0.78 3.01 7.84
C ILE A 25 1.92 2.91 8.87
N GLY A 26 3.14 3.25 8.44
CA GLY A 26 4.37 3.10 9.22
C GLY A 26 5.17 1.84 8.92
N ASP A 27 4.61 0.87 8.18
CA ASP A 27 5.36 -0.32 7.78
C ASP A 27 6.55 0.03 6.90
N LYS A 28 7.67 -0.69 7.12
CA LYS A 28 8.88 -0.58 6.31
C LYS A 28 8.82 -1.60 5.17
N VAL A 29 8.61 -1.11 3.95
CA VAL A 29 8.45 -1.94 2.75
C VAL A 29 9.25 -1.33 1.61
N GLY A 30 9.95 -2.15 0.82
CA GLY A 30 10.66 -1.69 -0.38
C GLY A 30 11.72 -0.60 -0.15
N GLY A 31 12.29 -0.51 1.06
CA GLY A 31 13.27 0.53 1.42
C GLY A 31 12.68 1.89 1.83
N GLY A 32 11.35 1.98 1.91
CA GLY A 32 10.63 3.17 2.34
C GLY A 32 9.68 2.91 3.51
N VAL A 33 8.83 3.89 3.80
CA VAL A 33 7.79 3.84 4.85
C VAL A 33 6.43 4.09 4.22
N VAL A 34 5.45 3.21 4.49
CA VAL A 34 4.07 3.39 4.03
C VAL A 34 3.46 4.62 4.73
N TYR A 35 2.94 5.58 3.96
CA TYR A 35 2.27 6.77 4.52
C TYR A 35 0.83 6.95 4.03
N HIS A 36 0.42 6.17 3.03
CA HIS A 36 -0.95 6.16 2.53
C HIS A 36 -1.32 4.77 2.05
N ILE A 37 -2.54 4.35 2.33
CA ILE A 37 -3.15 3.11 1.87
C ILE A 37 -4.50 3.50 1.27
N THR A 38 -4.87 2.94 0.12
CA THR A 38 -6.16 3.18 -0.50
C THR A 38 -7.29 2.57 0.33
N ASP A 39 -8.52 3.05 0.14
CA ASP A 39 -9.69 2.57 0.91
C ASP A 39 -9.92 1.06 0.77
N ALA A 40 -9.49 0.46 -0.35
CA ALA A 40 -9.57 -0.98 -0.59
C ALA A 40 -8.44 -1.79 0.09
N GLY A 41 -7.42 -1.14 0.67
CA GLY A 41 -6.32 -1.80 1.38
C GLY A 41 -5.26 -2.50 0.49
N MET A 42 -5.49 -2.59 -0.82
CA MET A 42 -4.67 -3.38 -1.76
C MET A 42 -3.46 -2.62 -2.32
N HIS A 43 -3.49 -1.28 -2.28
CA HIS A 43 -2.45 -0.41 -2.82
C HIS A 43 -2.16 0.74 -1.87
N GLY A 44 -1.03 1.39 -2.05
CA GLY A 44 -0.63 2.51 -1.22
C GLY A 44 0.56 3.26 -1.79
N LEU A 45 1.01 4.27 -1.04
CA LEU A 45 2.20 5.05 -1.35
C LEU A 45 3.25 4.83 -0.26
N ILE A 46 4.50 4.73 -0.72
CA ILE A 46 5.66 4.53 0.12
C ILE A 46 6.57 5.75 -0.03
N ALA A 47 6.94 6.36 1.09
CA ALA A 47 7.88 7.46 1.13
C ALA A 47 9.31 6.89 1.20
N ALA A 48 10.22 7.43 0.38
CA ALA A 48 11.64 7.08 0.47
C ALA A 48 12.21 7.50 1.84
N THR A 49 13.10 6.67 2.38
CA THR A 49 13.79 6.95 3.66
C THR A 49 14.94 7.96 3.53
N LYS A 50 15.28 8.34 2.30
CA LYS A 50 16.34 9.28 2.00
C LYS A 50 15.88 10.20 0.87
N ASP A 51 16.20 11.48 1.02
CA ASP A 51 16.06 12.45 -0.05
C ASP A 51 17.15 12.21 -1.12
N HIS A 52 16.73 12.15 -2.39
CA HIS A 52 17.63 11.99 -3.53
C HIS A 52 18.20 13.32 -4.06
N GLY A 53 17.73 14.46 -3.54
CA GLY A 53 18.30 15.76 -3.90
C GLY A 53 17.47 16.93 -3.39
N LYS A 54 18.12 18.07 -3.21
CA LYS A 54 17.40 19.31 -2.89
C LYS A 54 16.85 19.90 -4.17
N LEU A 55 15.54 20.03 -4.28
CA LEU A 55 14.97 20.95 -5.26
C LEU A 55 15.44 22.36 -4.91
N ARG A 56 15.91 23.12 -5.90
CA ARG A 56 16.17 24.54 -5.68
C ARG A 56 14.82 25.19 -5.37
N GLN A 57 14.80 26.24 -4.55
CA GLN A 57 13.56 26.94 -4.22
C GLN A 57 12.81 27.45 -5.49
N SER A 58 13.55 27.73 -6.56
CA SER A 58 13.00 28.08 -7.89
C SER A 58 12.32 26.92 -8.63
N GLU A 59 12.64 25.67 -8.28
CA GLU A 59 12.09 24.44 -8.87
C GLU A 59 11.02 23.81 -7.96
N ALA A 60 11.13 24.03 -6.66
CA ALA A 60 10.11 23.72 -5.66
C ALA A 60 9.02 24.79 -5.67
N ALA A 61 8.36 24.99 -6.81
CA ALA A 61 7.19 25.85 -6.87
C ALA A 61 6.03 25.16 -6.13
N THR A 62 5.83 25.52 -4.85
CA THR A 62 4.54 25.28 -4.21
C THR A 62 3.52 26.18 -4.91
N PHE A 63 2.70 25.61 -5.79
CA PHE A 63 1.55 26.31 -6.35
C PHE A 63 0.53 26.51 -5.22
N VAL A 64 0.66 27.58 -4.45
CA VAL A 64 -0.38 28.03 -3.54
C VAL A 64 -1.44 28.73 -4.41
N ASN A 65 -2.47 27.98 -4.80
CA ASN A 65 -3.64 28.57 -5.43
C ASN A 65 -4.49 29.26 -4.36
N ASP A 66 -4.08 30.47 -3.98
CA ASP A 66 -4.86 31.33 -3.10
C ASP A 66 -5.89 32.11 -3.94
N THR A 67 -7.14 31.68 -3.88
CA THR A 67 -8.28 32.31 -4.55
C THR A 67 -8.92 33.43 -3.73
N SER A 68 -8.29 33.90 -2.65
CA SER A 68 -8.81 35.04 -1.88
C SER A 68 -8.45 36.38 -2.53
N LYS A 69 -9.32 36.85 -3.44
CA LYS A 69 -9.44 38.26 -3.81
C LYS A 69 -10.90 38.67 -3.91
#